data_AF-A0A2D0JT12-F1
#
_entry.id   AF-A0A2D0JT12-F1
#
_cell.length_a   1.000
_cell.length_b   1.000
_cell.length_c   1.000
_cell.angle_alpha   90.00
_cell.angle_beta   90.00
_cell.angle_gamma   90.00
#
_symmetry.space_group_name_H-M   'P 1'
#
loop_
_entity.id
_entity.type
_entity.pdbx_description
1 polymer ?
#
loop_
_entity_poly.entity_id
_entity_poly.type
_entity_poly.pdbx_seq_one_letter_code
_entity_poly.pdbx_strand_id
1 'polypeptide(L)'
;MSKKNLSSPPEFPQANSGEIINIPDIIAMHTNYVMMKVNKYEGVAILDTIKEEIYLKNNTKDKVKSIPYHVAPDQIGNDFHVVLFDIDKINISGLCEAQHTVKSSVRNNLYSKTANITILEGSHIQDLKQ
;
A
#
# COMPACT_ATOMS: atom_id res chain seq x y z
N MET A 1 17.59 6.12 -21.68
CA MET A 1 16.38 5.59 -20.99
C MET A 1 15.81 6.69 -20.14
N SER A 2 14.68 7.28 -20.54
CA SER A 2 14.00 8.31 -19.75
C SER A 2 13.69 7.74 -18.36
N LYS A 3 14.10 8.45 -17.30
CA LYS A 3 13.69 8.15 -15.93
C LYS A 3 12.17 8.06 -15.96
N LYS A 4 11.60 6.84 -15.96
CA LYS A 4 10.16 6.66 -15.66
C LYS A 4 9.95 7.44 -14.36
N ASN A 5 8.99 8.35 -14.34
CA ASN A 5 8.68 9.20 -13.19
C ASN A 5 8.37 8.30 -11.99
N LEU A 6 9.42 7.96 -11.24
CA LEU A 6 9.40 6.94 -10.21
C LEU A 6 9.15 7.67 -8.89
N SER A 7 7.93 7.53 -8.39
CA SER A 7 7.56 8.04 -7.07
C SER A 7 8.27 7.25 -5.98
N SER A 8 8.40 7.86 -4.80
CA SER A 8 8.92 7.22 -3.58
C SER A 8 8.17 5.92 -3.29
N PRO A 9 8.82 4.92 -2.67
CA PRO A 9 8.12 3.72 -2.23
C PRO A 9 7.02 4.09 -1.22
N PRO A 10 5.92 3.34 -1.18
CA PRO A 10 4.90 3.54 -0.17
C PRO A 10 5.42 3.19 1.24
N GLU A 11 4.84 3.83 2.25
CA GLU A 11 5.11 3.57 3.66
C GLU A 11 3.89 2.93 4.32
N PHE A 12 4.09 2.11 5.34
CA PHE A 12 3.00 1.50 6.11
C PHE A 12 3.11 1.95 7.57
N PRO A 13 2.30 2.94 8.01
CA PRO A 13 2.41 3.48 9.37
C PRO A 13 2.16 2.46 10.48
N GLN A 14 1.42 1.40 10.18
CA GLN A 14 1.13 0.29 11.10
C GLN A 14 2.23 -0.78 11.12
N ALA A 15 3.21 -0.70 10.21
CA ALA A 15 4.31 -1.63 10.21
C ALA A 15 5.23 -1.36 11.40
N ASN A 16 5.65 -2.41 12.09
CA ASN A 16 6.60 -2.30 13.19
C ASN A 16 8.06 -2.17 12.69
N SER A 17 9.02 -2.24 13.61
CA SER A 17 10.44 -2.34 13.27
C SER A 17 10.69 -3.60 12.42
N GLY A 18 10.98 -3.41 11.12
CA GLY A 18 11.20 -4.49 10.17
C GLY A 18 10.14 -4.62 9.08
N GLU A 19 9.28 -3.61 8.90
CA GLU A 19 8.28 -3.56 7.81
C GLU A 19 7.24 -4.70 7.92
N ILE A 20 6.96 -5.17 9.14
CA ILE A 20 6.02 -6.25 9.42
C ILE A 20 4.64 -5.68 9.75
N ILE A 21 3.63 -6.15 9.05
CA ILE A 21 2.21 -5.86 9.25
C ILE A 21 1.57 -7.11 9.87
N ASN A 22 1.16 -7.01 11.13
CA ASN A 22 0.47 -8.09 11.84
C ASN A 22 -1.04 -7.86 11.80
N ILE A 23 -1.75 -8.63 10.97
CA ILE A 23 -3.19 -8.46 10.76
C ILE A 23 -3.99 -8.67 12.07
N PRO A 24 -3.71 -9.71 12.90
CA PRO A 24 -4.28 -9.83 14.24
C PRO A 24 -4.16 -8.59 15.12
N ASP A 25 -2.99 -7.95 15.15
CA ASP A 25 -2.77 -6.77 15.99
C ASP A 25 -3.63 -5.61 15.49
N ILE A 26 -3.75 -5.46 14.17
CA ILE A 26 -4.59 -4.44 13.52
C ILE A 26 -6.08 -4.68 13.87
N ILE A 27 -6.56 -5.93 13.82
CA ILE A 27 -7.92 -6.28 14.25
C ILE A 27 -8.12 -5.98 15.74
N ALA A 28 -7.12 -6.29 16.58
CA ALA A 28 -7.16 -6.01 18.02
C ALA A 28 -7.19 -4.49 18.34
N MET A 29 -6.66 -3.66 17.45
CA MET A 29 -6.78 -2.20 17.50
C MET A 29 -8.15 -1.69 17.02
N HIS A 30 -9.11 -2.57 16.74
CA HIS A 30 -10.45 -2.25 16.24
C HIS A 30 -10.45 -1.46 14.92
N THR A 31 -9.48 -1.72 14.04
CA THR A 31 -9.45 -1.18 12.68
C THR A 31 -9.64 -2.30 11.65
N ASN A 32 -10.39 -1.98 10.58
CA ASN A 32 -10.68 -2.92 9.49
C ASN A 32 -9.78 -2.68 8.27
N TYR A 33 -8.76 -1.83 8.39
CA TYR A 33 -7.91 -1.43 7.28
C TYR A 33 -6.42 -1.51 7.62
N VAL A 34 -5.65 -1.95 6.62
CA VAL A 34 -4.24 -1.65 6.51
C VAL A 34 -4.10 -0.34 5.72
N MET A 35 -3.41 0.62 6.31
CA MET A 35 -3.13 1.93 5.74
C MET A 35 -1.79 1.90 5.04
N MET A 36 -1.76 2.50 3.86
CA MET A 36 -0.55 2.79 3.13
C MET A 36 -0.48 4.29 2.89
N LYS A 37 0.68 4.86 3.17
CA LYS A 37 1.01 6.26 2.95
C LYS A 37 1.79 6.39 1.64
N VAL A 38 1.26 7.22 0.74
CA VAL A 38 1.84 7.53 -0.56
C VAL A 38 2.27 8.98 -0.55
N ASN A 39 3.56 9.24 -0.68
CA ASN A 39 4.07 10.60 -0.74
C ASN A 39 3.52 11.35 -1.96
N LYS A 40 3.30 12.66 -1.81
CA LYS A 40 2.86 13.53 -2.89
C LYS A 40 3.83 13.44 -4.06
N TYR A 41 3.26 13.34 -5.26
CA TYR A 41 4.01 13.28 -6.51
C TYR A 41 3.91 14.60 -7.27
N GLU A 42 4.89 14.82 -8.14
CA GLU A 42 4.96 16.03 -8.95
C GLU A 42 3.77 16.10 -9.94
N GLY A 43 3.07 17.23 -9.93
CA GLY A 43 1.93 17.45 -10.82
C GLY A 43 0.65 16.75 -10.39
N VAL A 44 0.49 16.44 -9.09
CA VAL A 44 -0.78 15.99 -8.52
C VAL A 44 -1.94 16.90 -8.92
N ALA A 45 -3.03 16.31 -9.39
CA ALA A 45 -4.24 17.01 -9.78
C ALA A 45 -5.47 16.43 -9.05
N ILE A 46 -6.49 17.27 -8.89
CA ILE A 46 -7.79 16.85 -8.35
C ILE A 46 -8.36 15.75 -9.26
N LEU A 47 -9.01 14.76 -8.66
CA LEU A 47 -9.56 13.56 -9.32
C LEU A 47 -8.53 12.56 -9.85
N ASP A 48 -7.23 12.83 -9.73
CA ASP A 48 -6.23 11.79 -9.95
C ASP A 48 -6.57 10.58 -9.06
N THR A 49 -6.49 9.39 -9.64
CA THR A 49 -6.84 8.15 -8.95
C THR A 49 -5.57 7.41 -8.55
N ILE A 50 -5.41 7.19 -7.26
CA ILE A 50 -4.32 6.39 -6.71
C ILE A 50 -4.85 4.98 -6.48
N LYS A 51 -4.17 3.99 -7.07
CA LYS A 51 -4.47 2.57 -6.91
C LYS A 51 -3.22 1.83 -6.50
N GLU A 52 -3.38 0.96 -5.54
CA GLU A 52 -2.28 0.18 -4.98
C GLU A 52 -2.48 -1.30 -5.20
N GLU A 53 -1.37 -2.00 -5.30
CA GLU A 53 -1.32 -3.45 -5.29
C GLU A 53 -0.28 -3.92 -4.27
N ILE A 54 -0.65 -4.90 -3.44
CA ILE A 54 0.27 -5.71 -2.64
C ILE A 54 0.25 -7.11 -3.22
N TYR A 55 1.41 -7.70 -3.48
CA TYR A 55 1.52 -9.04 -4.03
C TYR A 55 2.67 -9.80 -3.39
N LEU A 56 2.60 -11.13 -3.38
CA LEU A 56 3.67 -11.98 -2.84
C LEU A 56 4.95 -11.80 -3.65
N LYS A 57 6.09 -11.70 -2.98
CA LYS A 57 7.37 -11.56 -3.66
C LYS A 57 7.60 -12.78 -4.56
N ASN A 58 7.95 -12.52 -5.83
CA ASN A 58 8.08 -13.51 -6.90
C ASN A 58 6.75 -14.14 -7.41
N ASN A 59 5.59 -13.69 -6.94
CA ASN A 59 4.28 -14.10 -7.44
C ASN A 59 3.33 -12.89 -7.58
N THR A 60 3.32 -12.28 -8.77
CA THR A 60 2.46 -11.12 -9.08
C THR A 60 1.03 -11.50 -9.49
N LYS A 61 0.69 -12.80 -9.53
CA LYS A 61 -0.66 -13.26 -9.91
C LYS A 61 -1.66 -12.99 -8.80
N ASP A 62 -1.25 -13.28 -7.57
CA ASP A 62 -2.05 -13.09 -6.37
C ASP A 62 -1.77 -11.70 -5.82
N LYS A 63 -2.75 -10.80 -5.96
CA LYS A 63 -2.62 -9.42 -5.54
C LYS A 63 -3.85 -8.92 -4.81
N VAL A 64 -3.60 -8.22 -3.72
CA VAL A 64 -4.59 -7.45 -2.99
C VAL A 64 -4.57 -6.03 -3.52
N LYS A 65 -5.74 -5.45 -3.77
CA LYS A 65 -5.89 -4.08 -4.27
C LYS A 65 -6.43 -3.19 -3.17
N SER A 66 -5.94 -1.95 -3.14
CA SER A 66 -6.53 -0.92 -2.27
C SER A 66 -7.92 -0.52 -2.75
N ILE A 67 -8.66 0.11 -1.84
CA ILE A 67 -9.81 0.93 -2.16
C ILE A 67 -9.31 2.10 -3.02
N PRO A 68 -9.86 2.33 -4.23
CA PRO A 68 -9.43 3.43 -5.07
C PRO A 68 -9.57 4.77 -4.35
N TYR A 69 -8.47 5.52 -4.30
CA TYR A 69 -8.45 6.84 -3.70
C TYR A 69 -8.49 7.90 -4.80
N HIS A 70 -9.31 8.93 -4.60
CA HIS A 70 -9.39 10.08 -5.49
C HIS A 70 -8.88 11.32 -4.76
N VAL A 71 -7.94 12.03 -5.36
CA VAL A 71 -7.41 13.27 -4.78
C VAL A 71 -8.53 14.31 -4.73
N ALA A 72 -8.92 14.68 -3.51
CA ALA A 72 -9.91 15.71 -3.25
C ALA A 72 -9.27 17.12 -3.20
N PRO A 73 -10.03 18.21 -3.43
CA PRO A 73 -9.49 19.57 -3.46
C PRO A 73 -8.78 19.98 -2.17
N ASP A 74 -9.30 19.58 -1.01
CA ASP A 74 -8.76 19.85 0.32
C ASP A 74 -7.47 19.06 0.61
N GLN A 75 -7.20 18.00 -0.15
CA GLN A 75 -6.03 17.13 0.01
C GLN A 75 -4.85 17.52 -0.89
N ILE A 76 -5.01 18.53 -1.76
CA ILE A 76 -3.97 18.93 -2.72
C ILE A 76 -2.75 19.57 -2.05
N GLY A 77 -2.97 20.20 -0.89
CA GLY A 77 -1.93 20.82 -0.06
C GLY A 77 -1.11 19.82 0.76
N ASN A 78 -1.59 18.59 0.93
CA ASN A 78 -0.95 17.60 1.80
C ASN A 78 0.28 17.00 1.15
N ASP A 79 1.30 16.70 1.96
CA ASP A 79 2.55 16.09 1.49
C ASP A 79 2.43 14.58 1.22
N PHE A 80 1.29 13.98 1.57
CA PHE A 80 1.01 12.57 1.32
C PHE A 80 -0.49 12.30 1.22
N HIS A 81 -0.80 11.12 0.69
CA HIS A 81 -2.14 10.55 0.63
C HIS A 81 -2.17 9.23 1.38
N VAL A 82 -3.31 8.92 2.02
CA VAL A 82 -3.52 7.64 2.70
C VAL A 82 -4.49 6.82 1.87
N VAL A 83 -4.08 5.60 1.54
CA VAL A 83 -4.87 4.62 0.81
C VAL A 83 -5.07 3.39 1.68
N LEU A 84 -6.22 2.76 1.54
CA LEU A 84 -6.70 1.74 2.47
C LEU A 84 -6.83 0.38 1.78
N PHE A 85 -6.37 -0.66 2.45
CA PHE A 85 -6.61 -2.05 2.11
C PHE A 85 -7.57 -2.63 3.13
N ASP A 86 -8.66 -3.21 2.64
CA ASP A 86 -9.63 -3.91 3.45
C ASP A 86 -9.01 -5.21 3.97
N ILE A 87 -8.98 -5.38 5.30
CA ILE A 87 -8.37 -6.57 5.93
C ILE A 87 -9.02 -7.85 5.43
N ASP A 88 -10.34 -7.84 5.23
CA ASP A 88 -11.09 -9.02 4.76
C ASP A 88 -10.71 -9.45 3.34
N LYS A 89 -10.04 -8.57 2.59
CA LYS A 89 -9.55 -8.83 1.23
C LYS A 89 -8.06 -9.20 1.20
N ILE A 90 -7.36 -9.12 2.32
CA ILE A 90 -5.98 -9.58 2.43
C ILE A 90 -6.02 -11.09 2.67
N ASN A 91 -5.59 -11.84 1.67
CA ASN A 91 -5.54 -13.31 1.66
C ASN A 91 -4.13 -13.82 1.31
N ILE A 92 -3.12 -13.00 1.58
CA ILE A 92 -1.71 -13.27 1.29
C ILE A 92 -0.91 -13.07 2.58
N SER A 93 0.02 -13.98 2.83
CA SER A 93 0.89 -13.95 4.01
C SER A 93 2.34 -14.24 3.62
N GLY A 94 3.29 -13.62 4.32
CA GLY A 94 4.72 -13.72 4.07
C GLY A 94 5.32 -12.47 3.45
N LEU A 95 6.50 -12.62 2.83
CA LEU A 95 7.22 -11.51 2.20
C LEU A 95 6.51 -11.06 0.91
N CYS A 96 6.06 -9.81 0.92
CA CYS A 96 5.30 -9.17 -0.15
C CYS A 96 6.06 -7.95 -0.70
N GLU A 97 5.65 -7.52 -1.89
CA GLU A 97 6.01 -6.24 -2.47
C GLU A 97 4.76 -5.38 -2.65
N ALA A 98 4.89 -4.10 -2.37
CA ALA A 98 3.82 -3.12 -2.50
C ALA A 98 4.19 -2.04 -3.52
N GLN A 99 3.25 -1.68 -4.39
CA GLN A 99 3.46 -0.68 -5.44
C GLN A 99 2.22 0.18 -5.63
N HIS A 100 2.45 1.49 -5.85
CA HIS A 100 1.42 2.41 -6.29
C HIS A 100 1.45 2.70 -7.79
N THR A 101 0.25 2.80 -8.35
CA THR A 101 0.00 3.37 -9.67
C THR A 101 -0.91 4.57 -9.54
N VAL A 102 -0.46 5.72 -10.03
CA VAL A 102 -1.30 6.90 -10.18
C VAL A 102 -1.84 6.92 -11.60
N LYS A 103 -3.16 6.90 -11.73
CA LYS A 103 -3.86 7.21 -12.97
C LYS A 103 -4.21 8.69 -12.95
N SER A 104 -3.44 9.48 -13.70
CA SER A 104 -3.74 10.90 -13.88
C SER A 104 -4.79 11.10 -14.98
N SER A 105 -5.64 12.10 -14.81
CA SER A 105 -6.56 12.55 -15.85
C SER A 105 -5.87 13.38 -16.94
N VAL A 106 -4.69 13.93 -16.64
CA VAL A 106 -3.99 14.91 -17.48
C VAL A 106 -2.65 14.38 -18.01
N ARG A 107 -2.09 13.34 -17.40
CA ARG A 107 -0.76 12.78 -17.72
C ARG A 107 -0.80 11.26 -17.87
N ASN A 108 0.27 10.71 -18.45
CA ASN A 108 0.51 9.26 -18.45
C ASN A 108 0.60 8.72 -17.01
N ASN A 109 0.24 7.44 -16.83
CA ASN A 109 0.29 6.78 -15.53
C ASN A 109 1.68 6.86 -14.91
N LEU A 110 1.73 7.12 -13.60
CA LEU A 110 2.94 7.09 -12.80
C LEU A 110 3.01 5.79 -12.03
N TYR A 111 4.22 5.25 -11.88
CA TYR A 111 4.48 4.00 -11.16
C TYR A 111 5.53 4.25 -10.10
N SER A 112 5.34 3.68 -8.92
CA SER A 112 6.30 3.82 -7.83
C SER A 112 7.44 2.81 -7.88
N LYS A 113 8.47 3.08 -7.07
CA LYS A 113 9.33 2.01 -6.55
C LYS A 113 8.50 1.05 -5.69
N THR A 114 8.89 -0.21 -5.66
CA THR A 114 8.31 -1.20 -4.77
C THR A 114 8.85 -1.02 -3.35
N ALA A 115 7.99 -1.23 -2.34
CA ALA A 115 8.39 -1.42 -0.95
C ALA A 115 8.29 -2.91 -0.61
N ASN A 116 9.23 -3.44 0.18
CA ASN A 116 9.06 -4.78 0.75
C ASN A 116 8.25 -4.64 2.04
N ILE A 117 7.34 -5.57 2.29
CA ILE A 117 6.65 -5.70 3.57
C ILE A 117 6.44 -7.17 3.90
N THR A 118 6.36 -7.52 5.18
CA THR A 118 5.98 -8.87 5.60
C THR A 118 4.59 -8.83 6.21
N ILE A 119 3.64 -9.61 5.66
CA ILE A 119 2.28 -9.72 6.21
C ILE A 119 2.18 -10.99 7.04
N LEU A 120 1.75 -10.87 8.29
CA LEU A 120 1.44 -12.00 9.16
C LEU A 120 -0.08 -12.13 9.33
N GLU A 121 -0.62 -13.27 8.91
CA GLU A 121 -2.01 -13.66 9.21
C GLU A 121 -2.07 -14.47 10.51
N GLY A 122 -3.19 -14.37 11.22
CA GLY A 122 -3.36 -14.88 12.59
C GLY A 122 -3.29 -16.38 12.80
N SER A 123 -3.11 -17.17 11.76
CA SER A 123 -2.94 -18.63 11.88
C SER A 123 -1.52 -19.06 12.27
N HIS A 124 -0.50 -18.17 12.19
CA HIS A 124 0.90 -18.55 12.42
C HIS A 124 1.43 -18.32 13.85
N ILE A 125 0.61 -17.88 14.81
CA ILE A 125 1.05 -17.67 16.21
C ILE A 125 1.15 -18.99 17.01
N GLN A 126 0.87 -20.15 16.41
CA GLN A 126 0.98 -21.44 17.11
C GLN A 126 2.36 -22.13 17.01
N ASP A 127 3.25 -21.72 16.11
CA ASP A 127 4.51 -22.46 15.85
C ASP A 127 5.79 -21.82 16.40
N LEU A 128 5.70 -20.73 17.17
CA LEU A 128 6.86 -20.08 17.80
C LEU A 128 6.97 -20.33 19.32
N LYS A 129 6.29 -21.35 19.83
CA LYS A 129 6.49 -21.87 21.20
C LYS A 129 6.74 -23.38 21.17
N GLN A 130 7.97 -23.77 20.87
CA GLN A 130 8.59 -25.00 21.38
C GLN A 130 10.01 -24.70 21.82
#